data_AF-A0A7X6PCL7-F1
#
_entry.id   AF-A0A7X6PCL7-F1
#
_cell.length_a   1.000
_cell.length_b   1.000
_cell.length_c   1.000
_cell.angle_alpha   90.00
_cell.angle_beta   90.00
_cell.angle_gamma   90.00
#
_symmetry.space_group_name_H-M   'P 1'
#
loop_
_entity.id
_entity.type
_entity.pdbx_description
1 polymer ?
#
loop_
_entity_poly.entity_id
_entity_poly.type
_entity_poly.pdbx_seq_one_letter_code
_entity_poly.pdbx_strand_id
1 'polypeptide(L)'
;LIFSSEAAEIIRKLNLKTFESDYKIMIIWLPEKMHPAAANKLLKLIEEPPDQTVFLLVSDEPDKVLPTILSRCQHVHLPGFTNGEIRNYLTERYTAGWQKAEETARVANGNIIKAIELFENEDSSLQNLDRFRNLMRFAWKRDVISLLNWSDDISTTGREAQKNFLAYSLGMLRENLMLSLGQKKNNIVFLAGEEASFSGNFHPFISRSNIYSLNDEFNQAFSHVEANGNPRIIFLDLALKVTRLISRTPKV
;
A
#
# COMPACT_ATOMS: atom_id res chain seq x y z
N LEU A 1 -17.95 -6.92 -2.10
CA LEU A 1 -19.21 -6.14 -2.18
C LEU A 1 -20.22 -6.91 -1.37
N ILE A 2 -20.84 -6.28 -0.35
CA ILE A 2 -21.80 -6.99 0.50
C ILE A 2 -23.14 -7.02 -0.23
N PHE A 3 -23.57 -8.20 -0.65
CA PHE A 3 -24.78 -8.40 -1.45
C PHE A 3 -26.02 -8.70 -0.61
N SER A 4 -27.19 -8.59 -1.22
CA SER A 4 -28.48 -8.75 -0.53
C SER A 4 -28.70 -10.16 0.05
N SER A 5 -28.06 -11.18 -0.51
CA SER A 5 -28.06 -12.56 -0.01
C SER A 5 -27.28 -12.70 1.31
N GLU A 6 -26.11 -12.07 1.40
CA GLU A 6 -25.28 -12.04 2.62
C GLU A 6 -25.99 -11.29 3.74
N ALA A 7 -26.68 -10.20 3.41
CA ALA A 7 -27.53 -9.49 4.38
C ALA A 7 -28.59 -10.42 4.98
N ALA A 8 -29.28 -11.24 4.17
CA ALA A 8 -30.27 -12.19 4.68
C ALA A 8 -29.65 -13.25 5.62
N GLU A 9 -28.43 -13.70 5.31
CA GLU A 9 -27.71 -14.64 6.16
C GLU A 9 -27.29 -14.01 7.50
N ILE A 10 -26.87 -12.74 7.50
CA ILE A 10 -26.58 -11.96 8.71
C ILE A 10 -27.83 -11.87 9.60
N ILE A 11 -28.98 -11.52 9.02
CA ILE A 11 -30.26 -11.46 9.75
C ILE A 11 -30.57 -12.82 10.40
N ARG A 12 -30.41 -13.92 9.65
CA ARG A 12 -30.66 -15.26 10.16
C ARG A 12 -29.75 -15.60 11.34
N LYS A 13 -28.46 -15.30 11.24
CA LYS A 13 -27.47 -15.56 12.31
C LYS A 13 -27.76 -14.75 13.57
N LEU A 14 -28.18 -13.50 13.42
CA LEU A 14 -28.50 -12.62 14.55
C LEU A 14 -29.76 -13.04 15.32
N ASN A 15 -30.71 -13.70 14.65
CA ASN A 15 -31.93 -14.22 15.29
C ASN A 15 -31.72 -15.53 16.06
N LEU A 16 -30.57 -16.20 15.91
CA LEU A 16 -30.24 -17.40 16.70
C LEU A 16 -29.88 -17.00 18.14
N LYS A 17 -30.27 -17.78 19.15
CA LYS A 17 -29.83 -17.52 20.54
C LYS A 17 -28.31 -17.58 20.64
N THR A 18 -27.73 -16.75 21.51
CA THR A 18 -26.32 -16.88 21.88
C THR A 18 -26.08 -18.24 22.53
N PHE A 19 -24.91 -18.80 22.26
CA PHE A 19 -24.37 -19.97 22.95
C PHE A 19 -23.17 -19.49 23.76
N GLU A 20 -23.18 -19.73 25.07
CA GLU A 20 -22.08 -19.42 26.01
C GLU A 20 -21.65 -17.93 26.13
N SER A 21 -22.47 -16.98 25.66
CA SER A 21 -22.20 -15.54 25.78
C SER A 21 -23.48 -14.75 26.04
N ASP A 22 -23.38 -13.70 26.83
CA ASP A 22 -24.48 -12.75 27.04
C ASP A 22 -24.68 -11.85 25.82
N TYR A 23 -23.65 -11.57 25.02
CA TYR A 23 -23.73 -10.65 23.88
C TYR A 23 -23.42 -11.32 22.53
N LYS A 24 -24.06 -10.82 21.47
CA LYS A 24 -23.71 -11.07 20.06
C LYS A 24 -22.99 -9.85 19.51
N ILE A 25 -21.83 -10.06 18.90
CA ILE A 25 -21.09 -8.98 18.24
C ILE A 25 -21.06 -9.27 16.74
N MET A 26 -21.54 -8.32 15.95
CA MET A 26 -21.49 -8.36 14.49
C MET A 26 -20.50 -7.33 13.98
N ILE A 27 -19.44 -7.81 13.32
CA ILE A 27 -18.41 -6.96 12.71
C ILE A 27 -18.68 -6.87 11.22
N ILE A 28 -18.84 -5.64 10.71
CA ILE A 28 -19.04 -5.36 9.28
C ILE A 28 -17.84 -4.55 8.80
N TRP A 29 -17.05 -5.17 7.91
CA TRP A 29 -15.91 -4.54 7.27
C TRP A 29 -16.31 -3.77 6.01
N LEU A 30 -15.77 -2.57 5.85
CA LEU A 30 -15.96 -1.70 4.69
C LEU A 30 -17.44 -1.49 4.33
N PRO A 31 -18.28 -0.95 5.25
CA PRO A 31 -19.70 -0.73 5.01
C PRO A 31 -20.01 0.16 3.79
N GLU A 32 -19.07 1.01 3.37
CA GLU A 32 -19.11 1.79 2.13
C GLU A 32 -19.17 0.92 0.86
N LYS A 33 -18.74 -0.35 0.93
CA LYS A 33 -18.85 -1.33 -0.16
C LYS A 33 -20.13 -2.16 -0.09
N MET A 34 -21.09 -1.77 0.75
CA MET A 34 -22.38 -2.44 0.86
C MET A 34 -23.31 -2.03 -0.27
N HIS A 35 -23.96 -3.00 -0.90
CA HIS A 35 -24.97 -2.69 -1.90
C HIS A 35 -26.15 -1.95 -1.24
N PRO A 36 -26.73 -0.90 -1.83
CA PRO A 36 -27.81 -0.12 -1.22
C PRO A 36 -29.00 -0.98 -0.74
N ALA A 37 -29.38 -1.99 -1.52
CA ALA A 37 -30.42 -2.95 -1.15
C ALA A 37 -30.07 -3.83 0.07
N ALA A 38 -28.79 -4.13 0.30
CA ALA A 38 -28.33 -4.85 1.50
C ALA A 38 -28.34 -3.93 2.71
N ALA A 39 -27.87 -2.69 2.55
CA ALA A 39 -27.88 -1.67 3.59
C ALA A 39 -29.28 -1.37 4.12
N ASN A 40 -30.25 -1.15 3.24
CA ASN A 40 -31.64 -0.91 3.64
C ASN A 40 -32.24 -2.09 4.41
N LYS A 41 -31.85 -3.33 4.09
CA LYS A 41 -32.29 -4.52 4.83
C LYS A 41 -31.68 -4.61 6.23
N LEU A 42 -30.41 -4.25 6.37
CA LEU A 42 -29.71 -4.24 7.66
C LEU A 42 -30.09 -3.02 8.52
N LEU A 43 -30.59 -1.95 7.91
CA LEU A 43 -30.91 -0.70 8.60
C LEU A 43 -31.87 -0.90 9.78
N LYS A 44 -32.91 -1.72 9.59
CA LYS A 44 -33.88 -2.02 10.65
C LYS A 44 -33.23 -2.68 11.87
N LEU A 45 -32.24 -3.56 11.65
CA LEU A 45 -31.52 -4.24 12.73
C LEU A 45 -30.46 -3.37 13.38
N ILE A 46 -29.89 -2.41 12.65
CA ILE A 46 -28.95 -1.44 13.23
C ILE A 46 -29.71 -0.45 14.12
N GLU A 47 -30.94 -0.07 13.73
CA GLU A 47 -31.81 0.81 14.50
C GLU A 47 -32.39 0.15 15.75
N GLU A 48 -32.86 -1.09 15.61
CA GLU A 48 -33.44 -1.88 16.68
C GLU A 48 -32.70 -3.23 16.75
N PRO A 49 -31.46 -3.24 17.29
CA PRO A 49 -30.71 -4.48 17.44
C PRO A 49 -31.45 -5.44 18.36
N PRO A 50 -31.44 -6.75 18.09
CA PRO A 50 -31.94 -7.75 19.03
C PRO A 50 -31.25 -7.61 20.39
N ASP A 51 -31.92 -8.03 21.47
CA ASP A 51 -31.38 -7.95 22.82
C ASP A 51 -29.92 -8.44 22.89
N GLN A 52 -29.11 -7.65 23.60
CA GLN A 52 -27.68 -7.92 23.80
C GLN A 52 -26.87 -8.07 22.49
N THR A 53 -27.24 -7.33 21.44
CA THR A 53 -26.50 -7.32 20.17
C THR A 53 -25.74 -6.01 19.98
N VAL A 54 -24.46 -6.12 19.61
CA VAL A 54 -23.57 -4.99 19.31
C VAL A 54 -23.14 -5.08 17.84
N PHE A 55 -23.28 -3.97 17.12
CA PHE A 55 -22.77 -3.82 15.77
C PHE A 55 -21.48 -2.98 15.78
N LEU A 56 -20.42 -3.52 15.17
CA LEU A 56 -19.16 -2.83 14.94
C LEU A 56 -18.95 -2.68 13.44
N LEU A 57 -18.97 -1.44 12.95
CA LEU A 57 -18.75 -1.12 11.55
C LEU A 57 -17.35 -0.50 11.43
N VAL A 58 -16.50 -1.08 10.57
CA VAL A 58 -15.13 -0.60 10.34
C VAL A 58 -15.03 -0.06 8.92
N SER A 59 -14.80 1.24 8.78
CA SER A 59 -14.79 1.96 7.50
C SER A 59 -13.48 2.72 7.32
N ASP A 60 -12.92 2.66 6.11
CA ASP A 60 -11.76 3.47 5.72
C ASP A 60 -12.22 4.82 5.12
N GLU A 61 -13.42 4.84 4.52
CA GLU A 61 -14.01 5.99 3.85
C GLU A 61 -15.41 6.29 4.43
N PRO A 62 -15.49 6.84 5.66
CA PRO A 62 -16.77 7.05 6.35
C PRO A 62 -17.73 7.92 5.54
N ASP A 63 -17.23 8.89 4.76
CA ASP A 63 -18.04 9.77 3.91
C ASP A 63 -18.79 9.02 2.79
N LYS A 64 -18.35 7.81 2.44
CA LYS A 64 -19.01 6.95 1.44
C LYS A 64 -20.00 5.97 2.06
N VAL A 65 -20.04 5.87 3.38
CA VAL A 65 -21.05 5.07 4.08
C VAL A 65 -22.40 5.76 3.95
N LEU A 66 -23.46 4.97 3.79
CA LEU A 66 -24.80 5.53 3.63
C LEU A 66 -25.17 6.42 4.81
N PRO A 67 -25.61 7.67 4.58
CA PRO A 67 -25.94 8.62 5.66
C PRO A 67 -26.97 8.08 6.66
N THR A 68 -27.87 7.22 6.19
CA THR A 68 -28.91 6.60 7.01
C THR A 68 -28.40 5.56 8.00
N ILE A 69 -27.25 4.91 7.71
CA ILE A 69 -26.51 4.06 8.65
C ILE A 69 -25.73 4.96 9.61
N LEU A 70 -24.98 5.93 9.07
CA LEU A 70 -24.16 6.83 9.89
C LEU A 70 -24.96 7.58 10.95
N SER A 71 -26.21 7.97 10.66
CA SER A 71 -27.07 8.65 11.62
C SER A 71 -27.53 7.79 12.80
N ARG A 72 -27.39 6.46 12.69
CA ARG A 72 -27.79 5.47 13.70
C ARG A 72 -26.60 4.82 14.40
N CYS A 73 -25.38 5.18 14.01
CA CYS A 73 -24.15 4.67 14.62
C CYS A 73 -23.49 5.74 15.49
N GLN A 74 -22.79 5.30 16.53
CA GLN A 74 -21.85 6.16 17.24
C GLN A 74 -20.53 6.20 16.46
N HIS A 75 -20.06 7.40 16.16
CA HIS A 75 -18.82 7.60 15.41
C HIS A 75 -17.65 7.59 16.38
N VAL A 76 -16.75 6.62 16.20
CA VAL A 76 -15.48 6.57 16.91
C VAL A 76 -14.38 6.80 15.89
N HIS A 77 -13.79 7.99 15.90
CA HIS A 77 -12.65 8.30 15.05
C HIS A 77 -11.39 7.73 15.68
N LEU A 78 -10.70 6.86 14.95
CA LEU A 78 -9.39 6.33 15.32
C LEU A 78 -8.34 7.13 14.53
N PRO A 79 -7.74 8.18 15.13
CA PRO A 79 -6.69 8.92 14.44
C PRO A 79 -5.47 8.01 14.23
N GLY A 80 -4.73 8.26 13.16
CA GLY A 80 -3.40 7.66 13.00
C GLY A 80 -2.47 8.12 14.13
N PHE A 81 -1.45 7.31 14.41
CA PHE A 81 -0.45 7.66 15.41
C PHE A 81 0.33 8.90 15.00
N THR A 82 0.71 9.73 15.96
CA THR A 82 1.63 10.84 15.71
C THR A 82 3.04 10.30 15.41
N ASN A 83 3.85 11.07 14.67
CA ASN A 83 5.24 10.69 14.41
C ASN A 83 6.03 10.46 15.71
N GLY A 84 5.71 11.22 16.77
CA GLY A 84 6.32 11.05 18.09
C GLY A 84 5.99 9.71 18.73
N GLU A 85 4.71 9.28 18.67
CA GLU A 85 4.27 7.98 19.18
C GLU A 85 4.92 6.82 18.42
N ILE A 86 4.94 6.88 17.08
CA ILE A 86 5.60 5.86 16.25
C ILE A 86 7.09 5.81 16.54
N ARG A 87 7.77 6.96 16.59
CA ARG A 87 9.20 7.02 16.91
C ARG A 87 9.49 6.39 18.26
N ASN A 88 8.77 6.81 19.31
CA ASN A 88 8.98 6.28 20.66
C ASN A 88 8.75 4.76 20.70
N TYR A 89 7.69 4.28 20.05
CA TYR A 89 7.40 2.86 19.93
C TYR A 89 8.53 2.07 19.25
N LEU A 90 9.08 2.59 18.14
CA LEU A 90 10.21 1.96 17.45
C LEU A 90 11.50 2.00 18.29
N THR A 91 11.76 3.09 19.01
CA THR A 91 12.95 3.20 19.86
C THR A 91 12.87 2.26 21.06
N GLU A 92 11.70 2.12 21.69
CA GLU A 92 11.52 1.31 22.90
C GLU A 92 11.46 -0.19 22.59
N ARG A 93 10.72 -0.58 21.55
CA ARG A 93 10.41 -1.99 21.28
C ARG A 93 11.34 -2.64 20.28
N TYR A 94 11.90 -1.85 19.36
CA TYR A 94 12.76 -2.32 18.28
C TYR A 94 14.20 -1.81 18.41
N THR A 95 14.55 -1.10 19.49
CA THR A 95 15.89 -0.54 19.73
C THR A 95 16.40 0.29 18.54
N ALA A 96 15.48 0.92 17.82
CA ALA A 96 15.79 1.77 16.69
C ALA A 96 16.63 2.98 17.15
N GLY A 97 17.65 3.36 16.36
CA GLY A 97 18.32 4.64 16.56
C GLY A 97 17.33 5.80 16.39
N TRP A 98 17.45 6.84 17.21
CA TRP A 98 16.47 7.95 17.26
C TRP A 98 16.19 8.58 15.88
N GLN A 99 17.25 8.85 15.11
CA GLN A 99 17.13 9.45 13.78
C GLN A 99 16.39 8.52 12.81
N LYS A 100 16.71 7.23 12.83
CA LYS A 100 16.05 6.22 11.99
C LYS A 100 14.58 6.07 12.35
N ALA A 101 14.25 6.01 13.64
CA ALA A 101 12.87 5.94 14.10
C ALA A 101 12.04 7.17 13.68
N GLU A 102 12.65 8.36 13.71
CA GLU A 102 12.01 9.61 13.24
C GLU A 102 11.78 9.61 11.72
N GLU A 103 12.73 9.12 10.93
CA GLU A 103 12.59 8.97 9.48
C GLU A 103 11.50 7.94 9.14
N THR A 104 11.53 6.76 9.75
CA THR A 104 10.50 5.71 9.57
C THR A 104 9.11 6.21 9.99
N ALA A 105 9.00 6.94 11.10
CA ALA A 105 7.74 7.50 11.56
C ALA A 105 7.12 8.47 10.54
N ARG A 106 7.94 9.31 9.91
CA ARG A 106 7.47 10.20 8.83
C ARG A 106 6.95 9.39 7.65
N VAL A 107 7.68 8.37 7.21
CA VAL A 107 7.29 7.49 6.07
C VAL A 107 6.02 6.68 6.36
N ALA A 108 5.83 6.30 7.61
CA ALA A 108 4.68 5.53 8.07
C ALA A 108 3.36 6.33 8.04
N ASN A 109 3.43 7.67 8.13
CA ASN A 109 2.29 8.58 8.05
C ASN A 109 1.10 8.13 8.94
N GLY A 110 1.39 7.85 10.21
CA GLY A 110 0.40 7.43 11.20
C GLY A 110 0.01 5.95 11.20
N ASN A 111 0.52 5.15 10.27
CA ASN A 111 0.33 3.70 10.26
C ASN A 111 1.50 2.99 10.97
N ILE A 112 1.27 2.56 12.22
CA ILE A 112 2.28 1.88 13.02
C ILE A 112 2.70 0.53 12.43
N ILE A 113 1.80 -0.21 11.77
CA ILE A 113 2.10 -1.50 11.14
C ILE A 113 3.09 -1.28 9.99
N LYS A 114 2.81 -0.28 9.14
CA LYS A 114 3.74 0.13 8.08
C LYS A 114 5.09 0.55 8.65
N ALA A 115 5.12 1.25 9.78
CA ALA A 115 6.36 1.64 10.44
C ALA A 115 7.20 0.42 10.87
N ILE A 116 6.54 -0.59 11.46
CA ILE A 116 7.17 -1.86 11.84
C ILE A 116 7.70 -2.59 10.61
N GLU A 117 6.88 -2.73 9.56
CA GLU A 117 7.27 -3.39 8.31
C GLU A 117 8.49 -2.72 7.67
N LEU A 118 8.53 -1.39 7.65
CA LEU A 118 9.68 -0.63 7.13
C LEU A 118 10.93 -0.84 7.98
N PHE A 119 10.77 -0.97 9.29
CA PHE A 119 11.89 -1.18 10.20
C PHE A 119 12.44 -2.61 10.10
N GLU A 120 11.56 -3.62 10.07
CA GLU A 120 11.94 -5.04 9.98
C GLU A 120 12.49 -5.41 8.60
N ASN A 121 11.97 -4.80 7.53
CA ASN A 121 12.39 -5.09 6.15
C ASN A 121 13.47 -4.14 5.64
N GLU A 122 14.26 -3.50 6.50
CA GLU A 122 15.30 -2.54 6.07
C GLU A 122 16.32 -3.18 5.12
N ASP A 123 16.85 -4.35 5.46
CA ASP A 123 17.82 -5.07 4.62
C ASP A 123 17.23 -5.41 3.25
N SER A 124 15.96 -5.82 3.21
CA SER A 124 15.25 -6.08 1.96
C SER A 124 15.01 -4.79 1.17
N SER A 125 14.72 -3.68 1.86
CA SER A 125 14.49 -2.37 1.24
C SER A 125 15.77 -1.82 0.61
N LEU A 126 16.93 -1.97 1.26
CA LEU A 126 18.24 -1.62 0.69
C LEU A 126 18.56 -2.46 -0.55
N GLN A 127 18.33 -3.77 -0.50
CA GLN A 127 18.52 -4.63 -1.68
C GLN A 127 17.57 -4.24 -2.83
N ASN A 128 16.31 -3.90 -2.52
CA ASN A 128 15.35 -3.45 -3.51
C ASN A 128 15.72 -2.09 -4.11
N LEU A 129 16.26 -1.17 -3.30
CA LEU A 129 16.81 0.09 -3.76
C LEU A 129 17.94 -0.14 -4.76
N ASP A 130 18.89 -1.03 -4.46
CA ASP A 130 19.99 -1.34 -5.36
C ASP A 130 19.52 -2.01 -6.65
N ARG A 131 18.55 -2.93 -6.58
CA ARG A 131 17.91 -3.52 -7.76
C ARG A 131 17.24 -2.45 -8.62
N PHE A 132 16.49 -1.54 -8.01
CA PHE A 132 15.79 -0.46 -8.71
C PHE A 132 16.78 0.53 -9.34
N ARG A 133 17.79 0.96 -8.57
CA ARG A 133 18.88 1.83 -9.01
C ARG A 133 19.60 1.24 -10.23
N ASN A 134 19.94 -0.05 -10.18
CA ASN A 134 20.60 -0.75 -11.28
C ASN A 134 19.71 -0.85 -12.51
N LEU A 135 18.44 -1.24 -12.35
CA LEU A 135 17.45 -1.27 -13.42
C LEU A 135 17.37 0.08 -14.14
N MET A 136 17.13 1.16 -13.39
CA MET A 136 17.00 2.51 -13.95
C MET A 136 18.29 2.98 -14.64
N ARG A 137 19.45 2.70 -14.04
CA ARG A 137 20.76 3.07 -14.60
C ARG A 137 21.05 2.33 -15.91
N PHE A 138 20.82 1.02 -15.95
CA PHE A 138 21.06 0.21 -17.14
C PHE A 138 20.06 0.53 -18.24
N ALA A 139 18.80 0.78 -17.88
CA ALA A 139 17.76 1.23 -18.80
C ALA A 139 18.11 2.59 -19.43
N TRP A 140 18.57 3.56 -18.64
CA TRP A 140 19.01 4.86 -19.16
C TRP A 140 20.23 4.74 -20.10
N LYS A 141 21.22 3.91 -19.72
CA LYS A 141 22.39 3.61 -20.58
C LYS A 141 22.02 2.84 -21.85
N ARG A 142 20.89 2.13 -21.84
CA ARG A 142 20.49 1.12 -22.84
C ARG A 142 21.46 -0.05 -22.92
N ASP A 143 21.97 -0.47 -21.77
CA ASP A 143 22.89 -1.60 -21.66
C ASP A 143 22.09 -2.91 -21.53
N VAL A 144 21.80 -3.52 -22.68
CA VAL A 144 20.98 -4.75 -22.77
C VAL A 144 21.64 -5.94 -22.07
N ILE A 145 22.97 -6.03 -22.11
CA ILE A 145 23.71 -7.13 -21.48
C ILE A 145 23.57 -7.03 -19.96
N SER A 146 23.74 -5.83 -19.40
CA SER A 146 23.52 -5.61 -17.97
C SER A 146 22.07 -5.81 -17.54
N LEU A 147 21.09 -5.48 -18.39
CA LEU A 147 19.67 -5.74 -18.12
C LEU A 147 19.33 -7.24 -18.13
N LEU A 148 19.93 -8.03 -19.02
CA LEU A 148 19.80 -9.48 -19.03
C LEU A 148 20.33 -10.08 -17.72
N ASN A 149 21.55 -9.72 -17.32
CA ASN A 149 22.15 -10.18 -16.08
C ASN A 149 21.31 -9.76 -14.85
N TRP A 150 20.78 -8.53 -14.86
CA TRP A 150 19.89 -8.06 -13.81
C TRP A 150 18.58 -8.86 -13.74
N SER A 151 17.98 -9.19 -14.90
CA SER A 151 16.77 -10.01 -14.97
C SER A 151 17.00 -11.44 -14.48
N ASP A 152 18.19 -11.98 -14.74
CA ASP A 152 18.60 -13.29 -14.25
C ASP A 152 18.76 -13.27 -12.73
N ASP A 153 19.45 -12.27 -12.17
CA ASP A 153 19.66 -12.13 -10.73
C ASP A 153 18.34 -12.01 -9.95
N ILE A 154 17.41 -11.16 -10.38
CA ILE A 154 16.10 -11.05 -9.70
C ILE A 154 15.23 -12.30 -9.86
N SER A 155 15.37 -13.04 -10.96
CA SER A 155 14.62 -14.28 -11.18
C SER A 155 15.00 -15.39 -10.20
N THR A 156 16.21 -15.35 -9.64
CA THR A 156 16.67 -16.31 -8.63
C THR A 156 16.06 -16.05 -7.24
N THR A 157 15.51 -14.87 -7.02
CA THR A 157 14.87 -14.53 -5.74
C THR A 157 13.50 -15.19 -5.62
N GLY A 158 13.04 -15.39 -4.38
CA GLY A 158 11.72 -15.97 -4.12
C GLY A 158 10.57 -15.06 -4.60
N ARG A 159 9.42 -15.66 -4.92
CA ARG A 159 8.24 -14.95 -5.43
C ARG A 159 7.79 -13.77 -4.54
N GLU A 160 7.83 -13.94 -3.22
CA GLU A 160 7.49 -12.86 -2.28
C GLU A 160 8.48 -11.69 -2.37
N ALA A 161 9.79 -11.98 -2.50
CA ALA A 161 10.81 -10.95 -2.69
C ALA A 161 10.62 -10.19 -4.02
N GLN A 162 10.26 -10.89 -5.09
CA GLN A 162 9.94 -10.30 -6.40
C GLN A 162 8.74 -9.35 -6.33
N LYS A 163 7.66 -9.76 -5.66
CA LYS A 163 6.49 -8.90 -5.41
C LYS A 163 6.84 -7.69 -4.55
N ASN A 164 7.63 -7.88 -3.50
CA ASN A 164 8.09 -6.80 -2.64
C ASN A 164 8.94 -5.79 -3.42
N PHE A 165 9.82 -6.24 -4.31
CA PHE A 165 10.59 -5.37 -5.19
C PHE A 165 9.69 -4.52 -6.11
N LEU A 166 8.67 -5.13 -6.72
CA LEU A 166 7.75 -4.42 -7.62
C LEU A 166 6.90 -3.40 -6.86
N ALA A 167 6.37 -3.76 -5.68
CA ALA A 167 5.64 -2.84 -4.80
C ALA A 167 6.53 -1.69 -4.32
N TYR A 168 7.77 -1.98 -3.91
CA TYR A 168 8.78 -0.99 -3.54
C TYR A 168 9.08 -0.03 -4.70
N SER A 169 9.25 -0.56 -5.92
CA SER A 169 9.53 0.24 -7.11
C SER A 169 8.38 1.18 -7.48
N LEU A 170 7.13 0.76 -7.32
CA LEU A 170 5.94 1.62 -7.48
C LEU A 170 5.94 2.77 -6.46
N GLY A 171 6.32 2.49 -5.21
CA GLY A 171 6.56 3.50 -4.19
C GLY A 171 7.62 4.52 -4.63
N MET A 172 8.80 4.04 -5.04
CA MET A 172 9.88 4.90 -5.54
C MET A 172 9.48 5.76 -6.74
N LEU A 173 8.71 5.22 -7.69
CA LEU A 173 8.18 5.97 -8.82
C LEU A 173 7.24 7.09 -8.37
N ARG A 174 6.38 6.82 -7.38
CA ARG A 174 5.49 7.84 -6.78
C ARG A 174 6.30 8.96 -6.15
N GLU A 175 7.28 8.63 -5.31
CA GLU A 175 8.09 9.63 -4.60
C GLU A 175 8.93 10.48 -5.57
N ASN A 176 9.50 9.86 -6.61
CA ASN A 176 10.22 10.59 -7.66
C ASN A 176 9.32 11.53 -8.46
N LEU A 177 8.06 11.14 -8.73
CA LEU A 177 7.08 12.06 -9.33
C LEU A 177 6.79 13.24 -8.38
N MET A 178 6.57 12.99 -7.10
CA MET A 178 6.29 14.08 -6.14
C MET A 178 7.44 15.08 -6.06
N LEU A 179 8.68 14.60 -6.11
CA LEU A 179 9.87 15.44 -6.22
C LEU A 179 9.91 16.25 -7.53
N SER A 180 9.60 15.64 -8.67
CA SER A 180 9.61 16.33 -9.97
C SER A 180 8.49 17.38 -10.11
N LEU A 181 7.39 17.22 -9.38
CA LEU A 181 6.31 18.21 -9.28
C LEU A 181 6.65 19.41 -8.37
N GLY A 182 7.88 19.51 -7.87
CA GLY A 182 8.31 20.62 -7.02
C GLY A 182 7.74 20.56 -5.60
N GLN A 183 7.19 19.41 -5.18
CA GLN A 183 6.57 19.22 -3.87
C GLN A 183 7.58 18.92 -2.74
N LYS A 184 8.85 19.36 -2.85
CA LYS A 184 9.77 19.40 -1.69
C LYS A 184 9.22 20.24 -0.53
N LYS A 185 8.22 21.09 -0.77
CA LYS A 185 7.61 22.00 0.22
C LYS A 185 6.45 21.41 1.04
N ASN A 186 5.88 20.26 0.68
CA ASN A 186 4.63 19.80 1.31
C ASN A 186 4.80 18.64 2.31
N ASN A 187 6.01 18.17 2.59
CA ASN A 187 6.23 17.05 3.53
C ASN A 187 5.53 15.74 3.10
N ILE A 188 5.23 15.58 1.80
CA ILE A 188 4.55 14.41 1.19
C ILE A 188 5.58 13.42 0.58
N VAL A 189 6.87 13.77 0.61
CA VAL A 189 7.94 12.91 0.11
C VAL A 189 8.47 12.06 1.26
N PHE A 190 8.30 10.75 1.12
CA PHE A 190 8.62 9.78 2.15
C PHE A 190 9.86 8.96 1.75
N LEU A 191 10.99 9.65 1.58
CA LEU A 191 12.28 9.04 1.24
C LEU A 191 13.27 9.22 2.39
N ALA A 192 13.98 8.16 2.76
CA ALA A 192 14.99 8.17 3.82
C ALA A 192 16.40 7.88 3.25
N GLY A 193 17.45 8.38 3.93
CA GLY A 193 18.86 8.07 3.66
C GLY A 193 19.28 8.01 2.17
N GLU A 194 19.63 6.80 1.71
CA GLU A 194 20.11 6.54 0.34
C GLU A 194 19.04 6.76 -0.74
N GLU A 195 17.77 6.52 -0.43
CA GLU A 195 16.66 6.66 -1.37
C GLU A 195 16.48 8.13 -1.76
N ALA A 196 16.61 9.02 -0.77
CA ALA A 196 16.55 10.47 -0.96
C ALA A 196 17.74 10.96 -1.81
N SER A 197 18.93 10.41 -1.57
CA SER A 197 20.15 10.75 -2.31
C SER A 197 20.06 10.32 -3.79
N PHE A 198 19.55 9.11 -4.04
CA PHE A 198 19.32 8.62 -5.40
C PHE A 198 18.23 9.46 -6.12
N SER A 199 17.08 9.63 -5.47
CA SER A 199 15.92 10.32 -6.04
C SER A 199 16.20 11.80 -6.29
N GLY A 200 17.09 12.43 -5.51
CA GLY A 200 17.55 13.80 -5.76
C GLY A 200 18.16 14.02 -7.15
N ASN A 201 18.82 13.00 -7.71
CA ASN A 201 19.38 13.06 -9.07
C ASN A 201 18.46 12.42 -10.12
N PHE A 202 17.63 11.46 -9.69
CA PHE A 202 16.83 10.64 -10.60
C PHE A 202 15.45 11.21 -10.89
N HIS A 203 14.87 12.01 -10.00
CA HIS A 203 13.52 12.55 -10.17
C HIS A 203 13.24 13.24 -11.52
N PRO A 204 14.19 13.94 -12.18
CA PRO A 204 13.93 14.60 -13.47
C PRO A 204 13.60 13.62 -14.62
N PHE A 205 13.92 12.34 -14.47
CA PHE A 205 13.61 11.30 -15.46
C PHE A 205 12.19 10.73 -15.30
N ILE A 206 11.52 11.05 -14.18
CA ILE A 206 10.13 10.67 -13.91
C ILE A 206 9.24 11.91 -14.06
N SER A 207 8.49 11.95 -15.16
CA SER A 207 7.64 13.06 -15.57
C SER A 207 6.17 12.64 -15.63
N ARG A 208 5.26 13.62 -15.73
CA ARG A 208 3.84 13.36 -15.98
C ARG A 208 3.59 12.55 -17.26
N SER A 209 4.52 12.60 -18.21
CA SER A 209 4.38 11.94 -19.52
C SER A 209 4.70 10.44 -19.51
N ASN A 210 5.55 9.97 -18.59
CA ASN A 210 5.98 8.57 -18.56
C ASN A 210 5.55 7.82 -17.29
N ILE A 211 5.13 8.52 -16.23
CA ILE A 211 4.77 7.86 -14.96
C ILE A 211 3.61 6.87 -15.10
N TYR A 212 2.55 7.20 -15.86
CA TYR A 212 1.41 6.31 -16.02
C TYR A 212 1.80 5.01 -16.72
N SER A 213 2.56 5.10 -17.81
CA SER A 213 3.07 3.93 -18.51
C SER A 213 4.02 3.12 -17.63
N LEU A 214 4.93 3.76 -16.91
CA LEU A 214 5.82 3.05 -15.97
C LEU A 214 5.01 2.31 -14.89
N ASN A 215 4.04 3.00 -14.29
CA ASN A 215 3.19 2.41 -13.25
C ASN A 215 2.42 1.18 -13.77
N ASP A 216 1.86 1.27 -14.97
CA ASP A 216 1.16 0.16 -15.63
C ASP A 216 2.08 -1.04 -15.86
N GLU A 217 3.29 -0.83 -16.38
CA GLU A 217 4.24 -1.93 -16.62
C GLU A 217 4.69 -2.64 -15.32
N PHE A 218 4.93 -1.87 -14.25
CA PHE A 218 5.27 -2.46 -12.95
C PHE A 218 4.09 -3.22 -12.33
N ASN A 219 2.85 -2.72 -12.44
CA ASN A 219 1.66 -3.45 -11.99
C ASN A 219 1.43 -4.71 -12.83
N GLN A 220 1.61 -4.64 -14.15
CA GLN A 220 1.46 -5.78 -15.03
C GLN A 220 2.48 -6.87 -14.67
N ALA A 221 3.75 -6.49 -14.43
CA ALA A 221 4.77 -7.41 -13.94
C ALA A 221 4.36 -8.04 -12.60
N PHE A 222 3.77 -7.27 -11.68
CA PHE A 222 3.30 -7.78 -10.39
C PHE A 222 2.21 -8.85 -10.58
N SER A 223 1.20 -8.56 -11.41
CA SER A 223 0.13 -9.52 -11.72
C SER A 223 0.68 -10.77 -12.41
N HIS A 224 1.68 -10.66 -13.29
CA HIS A 224 2.29 -11.83 -13.93
C HIS A 224 3.08 -12.71 -12.93
N VAL A 225 3.78 -12.11 -11.96
CA VAL A 225 4.46 -12.85 -10.89
C VAL A 225 3.44 -13.55 -9.98
N GLU A 226 2.34 -12.89 -9.67
CA GLU A 226 1.23 -13.46 -8.89
C GLU A 226 0.58 -14.65 -9.61
N ALA A 227 0.43 -14.56 -10.93
CA ALA A 227 -0.08 -15.62 -11.80
C ALA A 227 0.93 -16.78 -12.04
N ASN A 228 2.04 -16.83 -11.31
CA ASN A 228 3.12 -17.83 -11.45
C ASN A 228 3.77 -17.85 -12.85
N GLY A 229 3.86 -16.69 -13.52
CA GLY A 229 4.60 -16.58 -14.77
C GLY A 229 6.11 -16.73 -14.58
N ASN A 230 6.84 -17.00 -15.67
CA ASN A 230 8.29 -17.18 -15.62
C ASN A 230 8.99 -15.86 -15.23
N PRO A 231 9.67 -15.79 -14.07
CA PRO A 231 10.21 -14.51 -13.58
C PRO A 231 11.26 -13.90 -14.51
N ARG A 232 12.13 -14.72 -15.12
CA ARG A 232 13.16 -14.24 -16.04
C ARG A 232 12.56 -13.49 -17.23
N ILE A 233 11.50 -14.05 -17.82
CA ILE A 233 10.79 -13.42 -18.95
C ILE A 233 10.09 -12.14 -18.51
N ILE A 234 9.39 -12.17 -17.37
CA ILE A 234 8.66 -11.02 -16.85
C ILE A 234 9.60 -9.84 -16.57
N PHE A 235 10.70 -10.09 -15.86
CA PHE A 235 11.64 -9.03 -15.49
C PHE A 235 12.47 -8.52 -16.67
N LEU A 236 12.79 -9.38 -17.65
CA LEU A 236 13.42 -8.93 -18.88
C LEU A 236 12.48 -8.05 -19.72
N ASP A 237 11.22 -8.45 -19.87
CA ASP A 237 10.20 -7.64 -20.56
C ASP A 237 10.03 -6.28 -19.88
N LEU A 238 9.88 -6.27 -18.55
CA LEU A 238 9.83 -5.05 -17.75
C LEU A 238 11.07 -4.17 -18.00
N ALA A 239 12.27 -4.74 -17.95
CA ALA A 239 13.51 -4.01 -18.17
C ALA A 239 13.59 -3.34 -19.55
N LEU A 240 13.18 -4.05 -20.61
CA LEU A 240 13.16 -3.52 -21.97
C LEU A 240 12.12 -2.42 -22.14
N LYS A 241 10.93 -2.58 -21.54
CA LYS A 241 9.88 -1.57 -21.59
C LYS A 241 10.24 -0.32 -20.80
N VAL A 242 10.84 -0.46 -19.61
CA VAL A 242 11.40 0.66 -18.84
C VAL A 242 12.46 1.41 -19.65
N THR A 243 13.33 0.69 -20.37
CA THR A 243 14.33 1.29 -21.29
C THR A 243 13.70 2.15 -22.39
N ARG A 244 12.52 1.77 -22.87
CA ARG A 244 11.76 2.57 -23.86
C ARG A 244 11.12 3.81 -23.23
N LEU A 245 10.67 3.72 -21.97
CA LEU A 245 9.91 4.76 -21.28
C LEU A 245 10.79 5.83 -20.58
N ILE A 246 12.05 5.49 -20.27
CA ILE A 246 13.03 6.44 -19.73
C ILE A 246 13.69 7.22 -20.87
N SER A 247 13.56 8.55 -20.85
CA SER A 247 14.20 9.44 -21.82
C SER A 247 15.66 9.70 -21.45
N ARG A 248 16.53 9.82 -22.48
CA ARG A 248 17.95 10.21 -22.27
C ARG A 248 18.10 11.67 -21.85
N THR A 249 17.20 12.54 -22.30
CA THR A 249 17.10 13.93 -21.88
C THR A 249 16.05 14.07 -20.78
N PRO A 250 16.37 14.75 -19.65
CA PRO A 250 15.36 15.11 -18.68
C PRO A 250 14.37 16.07 -19.36
N LYS A 251 13.09 15.68 -19.41
CA LYS A 251 12.03 16.59 -19.83
C LYS A 251 11.73 17.50 -18.65
N VAL A 252 12.34 18.68 -18.64
CA VAL A 252 12.01 19.79 -17.73
C VAL A 252 10.55 20.17 -17.95
#